data_AF-A0A662M6L5-F1
#
_entry.id   AF-A0A662M6L5-F1
#
_cell.length_a   1.000
_cell.length_b   1.000
_cell.length_c   1.000
_cell.angle_alpha   90.00
_cell.angle_beta   90.00
_cell.angle_gamma   90.00
#
_symmetry.space_group_name_H-M   'P 1'
#
loop_
_entity.id
_entity.type
_entity.pdbx_description
1 polymer ?
#
loop_
_entity_poly.entity_id
_entity_poly.type
_entity_poly.pdbx_seq_one_letter_code
_entity_poly.pdbx_strand_id
1 'polypeptide(L)'
;PGAATGFVTPEAVKGSGAVGLIINHSEHRLKLSDINYLVKRCKELDLISVVCTDTYETSLAAAALEPTFIAIEPPELIGGDVSVTSAKPEIITRVVEGVSRINKNVRILTGAGIKHKEDVKKAVDLGTDGVLLASGYIKAKDPKKFLTELVSLL
;
A
#
# COMPACT_ATOMS: atom_id res chain seq x y z
N PRO A 1 18.43 -17.69 2.11
CA PRO A 1 18.77 -17.83 3.56
C PRO A 1 20.28 -17.63 3.78
N GLY A 2 20.68 -16.88 4.81
CA GLY A 2 22.10 -16.54 5.07
C GLY A 2 22.29 -15.85 6.43
N ALA A 3 23.48 -15.26 6.65
CA ALA A 3 23.82 -14.56 7.89
C ALA A 3 23.09 -13.21 7.97
N ALA A 4 21.98 -13.17 8.72
CA ALA A 4 21.12 -12.00 8.87
C ALA A 4 20.55 -11.88 10.29
N THR A 5 21.41 -12.07 11.31
CA THR A 5 21.00 -12.04 12.73
C THR A 5 20.24 -10.75 13.06
N GLY A 6 19.02 -10.89 13.58
CA GLY A 6 18.16 -9.76 13.95
C GLY A 6 17.32 -9.16 12.81
N PHE A 7 17.44 -9.67 11.58
CA PHE A 7 16.67 -9.22 10.44
C PHE A 7 15.60 -10.22 10.02
N VAL A 8 14.46 -9.70 9.53
CA VAL A 8 13.44 -10.49 8.86
C VAL A 8 13.77 -10.52 7.36
N THR A 9 14.09 -11.70 6.83
CA THR A 9 14.43 -11.88 5.40
C THR A 9 13.19 -12.29 4.58
N PRO A 10 13.14 -11.99 3.27
CA PRO A 10 12.06 -12.45 2.39
C PRO A 10 11.86 -13.97 2.42
N GLU A 11 12.95 -14.75 2.54
CA GLU A 11 12.87 -16.20 2.67
C GLU A 11 12.25 -16.65 3.99
N ALA A 12 12.55 -15.96 5.10
CA ALA A 12 11.91 -16.25 6.38
C ALA A 12 10.41 -15.93 6.32
N VAL A 13 10.03 -14.84 5.63
CA VAL A 13 8.62 -14.48 5.38
C VAL A 13 7.92 -15.56 4.55
N LYS A 14 8.53 -16.02 3.44
CA LYS A 14 7.96 -17.14 2.66
C LYS A 14 7.84 -18.42 3.50
N GLY A 15 8.89 -18.74 4.26
CA GLY A 15 8.97 -19.93 5.09
C GLY A 15 7.95 -19.96 6.23
N SER A 16 7.45 -18.80 6.69
CA SER A 16 6.37 -18.73 7.67
C SER A 16 4.97 -18.96 7.09
N GLY A 17 4.87 -19.09 5.76
CA GLY A 17 3.61 -19.25 5.03
C GLY A 17 2.95 -17.93 4.60
N ALA A 18 3.61 -16.78 4.81
CA ALA A 18 3.12 -15.52 4.31
C ALA A 18 3.15 -15.49 2.77
N VAL A 19 2.19 -14.77 2.19
CA VAL A 19 2.02 -14.65 0.73
C VAL A 19 2.52 -13.31 0.18
N GLY A 20 3.00 -12.42 1.05
CA GLY A 20 3.47 -11.10 0.67
C GLY A 20 4.03 -10.29 1.83
N LEU A 21 4.50 -9.09 1.52
CA LEU A 21 5.06 -8.12 2.46
C LEU A 21 4.73 -6.68 2.06
N ILE A 22 4.59 -5.84 3.09
CA ILE A 22 4.57 -4.39 2.97
C ILE A 22 6.00 -3.86 3.07
N ILE A 23 6.37 -2.94 2.19
CA ILE A 23 7.72 -2.40 2.02
C ILE A 23 7.65 -0.88 2.08
N ASN A 24 8.62 -0.25 2.74
CA ASN A 24 8.77 1.22 2.76
C ASN A 24 7.57 1.98 3.35
N HIS A 25 6.87 1.40 4.33
CA HIS A 25 5.83 2.13 5.05
C HIS A 25 6.40 3.43 5.66
N SER A 26 5.55 4.44 5.85
CA SER A 26 5.94 5.74 6.39
C SER A 26 6.69 5.65 7.73
N GLU A 27 6.36 4.64 8.54
CA GLU A 27 6.96 4.32 9.85
C GLU A 27 8.21 3.41 9.76
N HIS A 28 8.56 2.91 8.57
CA HIS A 28 9.72 2.06 8.30
C HIS A 28 10.26 2.29 6.88
N ARG A 29 10.78 3.50 6.65
CA ARG A 29 11.30 3.94 5.34
C ARG A 29 12.64 3.27 5.03
N LEU A 30 12.84 2.93 3.75
CA LEU A 30 14.01 2.20 3.26
C LEU A 30 14.77 3.02 2.22
N LYS A 31 16.03 2.65 1.96
CA LYS A 31 16.78 3.18 0.82
C LYS A 31 16.23 2.59 -0.48
N LEU A 32 16.31 3.34 -1.57
CA LEU A 32 15.87 2.90 -2.90
C LEU A 32 16.52 1.56 -3.32
N SER A 33 17.80 1.37 -3.02
CA SER A 33 18.53 0.11 -3.27
C SER A 33 17.87 -1.07 -2.58
N ASP A 34 17.41 -0.88 -1.35
CA ASP A 34 16.84 -1.93 -0.51
C ASP A 34 15.42 -2.26 -0.96
N ILE A 35 14.63 -1.24 -1.36
CA ILE A 35 13.31 -1.43 -1.97
C ILE A 35 13.44 -2.25 -3.25
N ASN A 36 14.35 -1.87 -4.15
CA ASN A 36 14.59 -2.60 -5.40
C ASN A 36 15.02 -4.05 -5.14
N TYR A 37 15.91 -4.28 -4.17
CA TYR A 37 16.30 -5.63 -3.77
C TYR A 37 15.10 -6.45 -3.27
N LEU A 38 14.29 -5.89 -2.36
CA LEU A 38 13.13 -6.57 -1.78
C LEU A 38 12.06 -6.88 -2.83
N VAL A 39 11.76 -5.94 -3.74
CA VAL A 39 10.78 -6.16 -4.81
C VAL A 39 11.23 -7.27 -5.74
N LYS A 40 12.49 -7.27 -6.18
CA LYS A 40 13.05 -8.37 -6.98
C LYS A 40 12.98 -9.70 -6.24
N ARG A 41 13.36 -9.71 -4.96
CA ARG A 41 13.35 -10.95 -4.17
C ARG A 41 11.93 -11.46 -3.94
N CYS A 42 10.94 -10.59 -3.78
CA CYS A 42 9.53 -10.97 -3.74
C CYS A 42 9.10 -11.68 -5.03
N LYS A 43 9.47 -11.12 -6.19
CA LYS A 43 9.16 -11.70 -7.51
C LYS A 43 9.77 -13.09 -7.67
N GLU A 44 11.01 -13.29 -7.23
CA GLU A 44 11.69 -14.60 -7.27
C GLU A 44 11.11 -15.65 -6.31
N LEU A 45 10.43 -15.21 -5.23
CA LEU A 45 9.86 -16.07 -4.21
C LEU A 45 8.33 -16.22 -4.33
N ASP A 46 7.73 -15.71 -5.40
CA ASP A 46 6.28 -15.63 -5.58
C ASP A 46 5.59 -15.02 -4.34
N LEU A 47 6.10 -13.88 -3.89
CA LEU A 47 5.52 -13.07 -2.82
C LEU A 47 4.95 -11.78 -3.41
N ILE A 48 3.79 -11.36 -2.89
CA ILE A 48 3.19 -10.07 -3.20
C ILE A 48 4.03 -8.98 -2.54
N SER A 49 4.46 -7.99 -3.31
CA SER A 49 5.13 -6.78 -2.78
C SER A 49 4.17 -5.59 -2.80
N VAL A 50 3.93 -4.99 -1.64
CA VAL A 50 3.17 -3.74 -1.50
C VAL A 50 4.14 -2.65 -1.08
N VAL A 51 4.49 -1.75 -1.99
CA VAL A 51 5.43 -0.65 -1.71
C VAL A 51 4.65 0.61 -1.34
N CYS A 52 4.80 1.07 -0.10
CA CYS A 52 4.21 2.33 0.34
C CYS A 52 5.03 3.53 -0.15
N THR A 53 4.32 4.61 -0.47
CA THR A 53 4.87 5.86 -1.02
C THR A 53 4.11 7.06 -0.45
N ASP A 54 4.75 8.22 -0.42
CA ASP A 54 4.23 9.43 0.22
C ASP A 54 3.90 10.57 -0.77
N THR A 55 4.46 10.54 -1.98
CA THR A 55 4.23 11.58 -3.00
C THR A 55 4.01 10.98 -4.38
N TYR A 56 3.61 11.84 -5.33
CA TYR A 56 3.51 11.46 -6.73
C TYR A 56 4.85 10.99 -7.30
N GLU A 57 5.93 11.71 -7.00
CA GLU A 57 7.28 11.40 -7.48
C GLU A 57 7.79 10.07 -6.94
N THR A 58 7.56 9.79 -5.64
CA THR A 58 7.96 8.51 -5.04
C THR A 58 7.09 7.35 -5.54
N SER A 59 5.81 7.59 -5.84
CA SER A 59 4.93 6.62 -6.53
C SER A 59 5.45 6.25 -7.91
N LEU A 60 5.82 7.24 -8.73
CA LEU A 60 6.39 6.99 -10.06
C LEU A 60 7.71 6.21 -9.97
N ALA A 61 8.58 6.59 -9.04
CA ALA A 61 9.85 5.91 -8.84
C ALA A 61 9.65 4.45 -8.41
N ALA A 62 8.70 4.18 -7.50
CA ALA A 62 8.35 2.83 -7.07
C ALA A 62 7.78 2.00 -8.23
N ALA A 63 6.99 2.60 -9.12
CA ALA A 63 6.41 1.89 -10.27
C ALA A 63 7.48 1.33 -11.23
N ALA A 64 8.59 2.06 -11.39
CA ALA A 64 9.72 1.61 -12.18
C ALA A 64 10.45 0.39 -11.60
N LEU A 65 10.24 0.07 -10.32
CA LEU A 65 10.79 -1.12 -9.67
C LEU A 65 9.90 -2.37 -9.87
N GLU A 66 8.74 -2.21 -10.49
CA GLU A 66 7.77 -3.28 -10.80
C GLU A 66 7.23 -4.07 -9.58
N PRO A 67 6.80 -3.42 -8.47
CA PRO A 67 6.14 -4.14 -7.38
C PRO A 67 4.78 -4.68 -7.80
N THR A 68 4.19 -5.56 -6.99
CA THR A 68 2.81 -6.04 -7.23
C THR A 68 1.80 -4.91 -7.01
N PHE A 69 1.96 -4.17 -5.91
CA PHE A 69 1.15 -3.03 -5.56
C PHE A 69 2.00 -1.84 -5.13
N ILE A 70 1.50 -0.64 -5.42
CA ILE A 70 1.91 0.60 -4.75
C ILE A 70 0.77 1.05 -3.84
N ALA A 71 1.10 1.49 -2.63
CA ALA A 71 0.16 2.17 -1.74
C ALA A 71 0.57 3.64 -1.60
N ILE A 72 -0.24 4.57 -2.12
CA ILE A 72 -0.03 6.01 -1.92
C ILE A 72 -0.70 6.46 -0.61
N GLU A 73 0.12 6.96 0.32
CA GLU A 73 -0.26 7.32 1.68
C GLU A 73 0.39 8.65 2.10
N PRO A 74 -0.25 9.80 1.86
CA PRO A 74 0.27 11.10 2.27
C PRO A 74 0.44 11.16 3.80
N PRO A 75 1.67 11.34 4.34
CA PRO A 75 1.96 11.18 5.77
C PRO A 75 1.13 12.06 6.69
N GLU A 76 0.78 13.26 6.24
CA GLU A 76 -0.04 14.23 6.98
C GLU A 76 -1.48 13.75 7.25
N LEU A 77 -1.94 12.71 6.57
CA LEU A 77 -3.26 12.09 6.77
C LEU A 77 -3.19 10.78 7.55
N ILE A 78 -1.99 10.28 7.87
CA ILE A 78 -1.80 9.01 8.59
C ILE A 78 -2.25 9.17 10.04
N GLY A 79 -3.10 8.24 10.50
CA GLY A 79 -3.62 8.23 11.86
C GLY A 79 -4.65 9.32 12.19
N GLY A 80 -4.94 10.23 11.26
CA GLY A 80 -5.93 11.31 11.43
C GLY A 80 -7.38 10.88 11.27
N ASP A 81 -8.28 11.86 11.31
CA ASP A 81 -9.72 11.70 11.07
C ASP A 81 -10.17 12.06 9.66
N VAL A 82 -9.24 12.56 8.83
CA VAL A 82 -9.53 12.98 7.46
C VAL A 82 -8.96 11.96 6.48
N SER A 83 -9.84 11.43 5.62
CA SER A 83 -9.52 10.49 4.55
C SER A 83 -8.83 11.19 3.38
N VAL A 84 -7.83 10.53 2.78
CA VAL A 84 -7.16 10.98 1.54
C VAL A 84 -8.15 11.21 0.40
N THR A 85 -9.21 10.42 0.31
CA THR A 85 -10.21 10.56 -0.76
C THR A 85 -11.05 11.82 -0.59
N SER A 86 -11.13 12.37 0.62
CA SER A 86 -11.84 13.63 0.90
C SER A 86 -10.91 14.83 0.88
N ALA A 87 -9.71 14.72 1.44
CA ALA A 87 -8.76 15.83 1.56
C ALA A 87 -7.97 16.11 0.27
N LYS A 88 -7.57 15.06 -0.47
CA LYS A 88 -6.67 15.18 -1.63
C LYS A 88 -7.04 14.19 -2.74
N PRO A 89 -8.29 14.11 -3.23
CA PRO A 89 -8.66 13.13 -4.27
C PRO A 89 -7.80 13.24 -5.55
N GLU A 90 -7.29 14.44 -5.86
CA GLU A 90 -6.47 14.69 -7.04
C GLU A 90 -5.10 13.99 -6.98
N ILE A 91 -4.57 13.71 -5.78
CA ILE A 91 -3.31 12.97 -5.66
C ILE A 91 -3.50 11.53 -6.14
N ILE A 92 -4.67 10.94 -5.87
CA ILE A 92 -4.99 9.57 -6.24
C ILE A 92 -5.06 9.45 -7.75
N THR A 93 -5.88 10.28 -8.41
CA THR A 93 -6.05 10.21 -9.87
C THR A 93 -4.73 10.48 -10.59
N ARG A 94 -3.97 11.48 -10.13
CA ARG A 94 -2.65 11.79 -10.69
C ARG A 94 -1.69 10.60 -10.56
N VAL A 95 -1.62 9.95 -9.39
CA VAL A 95 -0.79 8.76 -9.18
C VAL A 95 -1.26 7.60 -10.05
N VAL A 96 -2.57 7.35 -10.13
CA VAL A 96 -3.15 6.30 -10.97
C VAL A 96 -2.73 6.46 -12.42
N GLU A 97 -2.90 7.65 -12.99
CA GLU A 97 -2.49 7.94 -14.35
C GLU A 97 -0.98 7.82 -14.56
N GLY A 98 -0.20 8.38 -13.64
CA GLY A 98 1.26 8.40 -13.73
C GLY A 98 1.88 7.01 -13.64
N VAL A 99 1.46 6.21 -12.66
CA VAL A 99 1.93 4.83 -12.47
C VAL A 99 1.50 3.97 -13.67
N SER A 100 0.26 4.10 -14.15
CA SER A 100 -0.23 3.35 -15.31
C SER A 100 0.57 3.63 -16.59
N ARG A 101 1.08 4.86 -16.76
CA ARG A 101 1.97 5.22 -17.88
C ARG A 101 3.36 4.58 -17.78
N ILE A 102 3.87 4.38 -16.57
CA ILE A 102 5.16 3.71 -16.33
C ILE A 102 5.01 2.20 -16.47
N ASN A 103 4.05 1.62 -15.74
CA ASN A 103 3.81 0.19 -15.72
C ASN A 103 2.36 -0.14 -15.38
N LYS A 104 1.58 -0.48 -16.41
CA LYS A 104 0.17 -0.88 -16.30
C LYS A 104 -0.08 -2.17 -15.50
N ASN A 105 0.95 -2.94 -15.19
CA ASN A 105 0.82 -4.18 -14.40
C ASN A 105 0.91 -3.91 -12.89
N VAL A 106 1.38 -2.74 -12.48
CA VAL A 106 1.45 -2.35 -11.07
C VAL A 106 0.06 -1.91 -10.63
N ARG A 107 -0.49 -2.61 -9.64
CA ARG A 107 -1.79 -2.28 -9.06
C ARG A 107 -1.64 -1.18 -8.01
N ILE A 108 -2.69 -0.40 -7.79
CA ILE A 108 -2.60 0.83 -7.01
C ILE A 108 -3.60 0.79 -5.87
N LEU A 109 -3.10 0.93 -4.65
CA LEU A 109 -3.90 1.12 -3.45
C LEU A 109 -3.74 2.55 -2.98
N THR A 110 -4.73 3.05 -2.24
CA THR A 110 -4.58 4.30 -1.48
C THR A 110 -4.83 4.04 0.01
N GLY A 111 -4.11 4.75 0.87
CA GLY A 111 -4.30 4.67 2.31
C GLY A 111 -4.32 6.04 2.97
N ALA A 112 -4.21 6.04 4.30
CA ALA A 112 -4.36 7.20 5.18
C ALA A 112 -5.81 7.73 5.32
N GLY A 113 -6.34 7.60 6.55
CA GLY A 113 -7.63 8.17 6.95
C GLY A 113 -8.90 7.45 6.45
N ILE A 114 -8.78 6.29 5.78
CA ILE A 114 -9.92 5.48 5.32
C ILE A 114 -10.70 4.91 6.52
N LYS A 115 -11.96 5.32 6.70
CA LYS A 115 -12.79 4.90 7.86
C LYS A 115 -14.21 4.50 7.48
N HIS A 116 -14.70 4.94 6.32
CA HIS A 116 -16.08 4.75 5.91
C HIS A 116 -16.16 4.07 4.54
N LYS A 117 -17.30 3.44 4.26
CA LYS A 117 -17.56 2.75 2.99
C LYS A 117 -17.51 3.70 1.79
N GLU A 118 -17.89 4.97 2.00
CA GLU A 118 -17.80 6.03 1.00
C GLU A 118 -16.34 6.33 0.63
N ASP A 119 -15.40 6.20 1.57
CA ASP A 119 -13.97 6.37 1.29
C ASP A 119 -13.48 5.29 0.33
N VAL A 120 -13.87 4.03 0.58
CA VAL A 120 -13.47 2.90 -0.25
C VAL A 120 -14.10 2.99 -1.63
N LYS A 121 -15.40 3.31 -1.70
CA LYS A 121 -16.09 3.53 -2.97
C LYS A 121 -15.43 4.65 -3.77
N LYS A 122 -15.14 5.79 -3.13
CA LYS A 122 -14.48 6.92 -3.78
C LYS A 122 -13.06 6.58 -4.23
N ALA A 123 -12.29 5.84 -3.45
CA ALA A 123 -10.95 5.38 -3.85
C ALA A 123 -11.02 4.55 -5.14
N VAL A 124 -11.95 3.61 -5.22
CA VAL A 124 -12.12 2.76 -6.41
C VAL A 124 -12.62 3.57 -7.61
N ASP A 125 -13.56 4.50 -7.40
CA ASP A 125 -14.05 5.41 -8.45
C ASP A 125 -12.95 6.32 -9.03
N LEU A 126 -11.96 6.67 -8.21
CA LEU A 126 -10.78 7.42 -8.63
C LEU A 126 -9.71 6.56 -9.33
N GLY A 127 -9.98 5.26 -9.51
CA GLY A 127 -9.15 4.34 -10.30
C GLY A 127 -8.16 3.49 -9.49
N THR A 128 -8.29 3.43 -8.16
CA THR A 128 -7.49 2.49 -7.36
C THR A 128 -8.07 1.06 -7.41
N ASP A 129 -7.20 0.08 -7.19
CA ASP A 129 -7.53 -1.33 -7.04
C ASP A 129 -8.01 -1.71 -5.63
N GLY A 130 -7.95 -0.77 -4.67
CA GLY A 130 -8.33 -1.00 -3.29
C GLY A 130 -7.72 0.00 -2.31
N VAL A 131 -7.81 -0.32 -1.03
CA VAL A 131 -7.35 0.54 0.07
C VAL A 131 -6.41 -0.16 1.04
N LEU A 132 -5.55 0.62 1.71
CA LEU A 132 -4.73 0.19 2.85
C LEU A 132 -5.11 1.01 4.10
N LEU A 133 -5.42 0.34 5.21
CA LEU A 133 -5.86 0.99 6.44
C LEU A 133 -5.44 0.22 7.70
N ALA A 134 -5.44 0.91 8.84
CA ALA A 134 -5.10 0.31 10.13
C ALA A 134 -6.03 0.76 11.25
N SER A 135 -5.96 2.03 11.68
CA SER A 135 -6.58 2.51 12.93
C SER A 135 -8.11 2.36 12.96
N GLY A 136 -8.79 2.54 11.83
CA GLY A 136 -10.24 2.34 11.72
C GLY A 136 -10.67 0.91 12.07
N TYR A 137 -9.90 -0.09 11.64
CA TYR A 137 -10.17 -1.49 11.94
C TYR A 137 -9.68 -1.88 13.34
N ILE A 138 -8.43 -1.58 13.68
CA ILE A 138 -7.80 -2.02 14.93
C ILE A 138 -8.50 -1.45 16.17
N LYS A 139 -9.06 -0.24 16.07
CA LYS A 139 -9.77 0.43 17.17
C LYS A 139 -11.29 0.25 17.12
N ALA A 140 -11.82 -0.52 16.17
CA ALA A 140 -13.25 -0.76 16.07
C ALA A 140 -13.76 -1.59 17.26
N LYS A 141 -14.92 -1.21 17.81
CA LYS A 141 -15.61 -2.02 18.84
C LYS A 141 -16.04 -3.38 18.29
N ASP A 142 -16.39 -3.43 17.01
CA ASP A 142 -16.74 -4.65 16.28
C ASP A 142 -15.98 -4.65 14.93
N PRO A 143 -14.78 -5.26 14.90
CA PRO A 143 -13.95 -5.27 13.70
C PRO A 143 -14.60 -5.98 12.49
N LYS A 144 -15.41 -7.02 12.75
CA LYS A 144 -16.12 -7.76 11.70
C LYS A 144 -17.19 -6.89 11.06
N LYS A 145 -18.01 -6.22 11.88
CA LYS A 145 -19.02 -5.28 11.38
C LYS A 145 -18.35 -4.14 10.64
N PHE A 146 -17.26 -3.58 11.17
CA PHE A 146 -16.49 -2.52 10.52
C PHE A 146 -16.05 -2.93 9.11
N LEU A 147 -15.39 -4.09 8.94
CA LEU A 147 -14.95 -4.53 7.60
C LEU A 147 -16.13 -4.80 6.65
N THR A 148 -17.20 -5.43 7.15
CA THR A 148 -18.40 -5.74 6.34
C THR A 148 -19.06 -4.45 5.84
N GLU A 149 -19.17 -3.45 6.71
CA GLU A 149 -19.70 -2.14 6.35
C GLU A 149 -18.77 -1.42 5.38
N LEU A 150 -17.46 -1.45 5.62
CA LEU A 150 -16.45 -0.76 4.83
C LEU A 150 -16.47 -1.16 3.35
N VAL A 151 -16.77 -2.42 3.04
CA VAL A 151 -16.84 -2.93 1.66
C VAL A 151 -18.25 -2.99 1.09
N SER A 152 -19.27 -2.52 1.82
CA SER A 152 -20.69 -2.69 1.44
C SER A 152 -21.13 -1.93 0.18
N LEU A 153 -20.27 -1.08 -0.38
CA LEU A 153 -20.52 -0.33 -1.62
C LEU A 153 -19.67 -0.82 -2.81
N LEU A 154 -18.88 -1.88 -2.63
CA LEU A 154 -18.13 -2.54 -3.70
C LEU A 154 -18.95 -3.66 -4.33
#